data_AF-A0A1J5WPJ3-F1
#
_entry.id   AF-A0A1J5WPJ3-F1
#
_cell.length_a   1.000
_cell.length_b   1.000
_cell.length_c   1.000
_cell.angle_alpha   90.00
_cell.angle_beta   90.00
_cell.angle_gamma   90.00
#
_symmetry.space_group_name_H-M   'P 1'
#
loop_
_entity.id
_entity.type
_entity.pdbx_description
1 polymer ?
#
loop_
_entity_poly.entity_id
_entity_poly.type
_entity_poly.pdbx_seq_one_letter_code
_entity_poly.pdbx_strand_id
1 'polypeptide(L)'
;DMLEKIKNGEYAGKKLKRISKTGSFGPHEFVFGKGDAGDEGADVKFDFAKISDENKSRINDGELDLGKIGYLTLYRNAVELLPMLKIHEDKRMSRLYLSCDSLSELGNLLERENKIFIGSVYNVWLHGYAINLLTKIETQEGNEMTELMIWGGSLSKIEPLLESEETLYLEEINRLEFFLCGNDKTKEKIRDIIKTRNVIQDSWADYLSRRKGLSSSES
;
A
#
# COMPACT_ATOMS: atom_id res chain seq x y z
N ASP A 1 10.58 -16.48 10.77
CA ASP A 1 11.10 -15.85 9.54
C ASP A 1 12.08 -14.73 9.90
N MET A 2 12.85 -14.15 8.96
CA MET A 2 13.61 -12.91 9.22
C MET A 2 12.69 -11.72 9.46
N LEU A 3 11.55 -11.66 8.76
CA LEU A 3 10.57 -10.57 8.90
C LEU A 3 10.06 -10.43 10.34
N GLU A 4 9.75 -11.55 10.99
CA GLU A 4 9.27 -11.60 12.38
C GLU A 4 10.33 -11.14 13.40
N LYS A 5 11.62 -11.22 13.04
CA LYS A 5 12.74 -10.81 13.91
C LYS A 5 13.02 -9.32 13.85
N ILE A 6 12.55 -8.62 12.81
CA ILE A 6 12.70 -7.18 12.69
C ILE A 6 11.65 -6.53 13.59
N LYS A 7 12.08 -5.62 14.45
CA LYS A 7 11.20 -4.84 15.33
C LYS A 7 11.57 -3.37 15.21
N ASN A 8 10.59 -2.53 14.90
CA ASN A 8 10.80 -1.10 14.62
C ASN A 8 11.88 -0.85 13.56
N GLY A 9 11.97 -1.74 12.55
CA GLY A 9 12.99 -1.66 11.51
C GLY A 9 14.40 -1.98 11.99
N GLU A 10 14.56 -2.65 13.14
CA GLU A 10 15.87 -3.00 13.68
C GLU A 10 16.04 -4.50 13.87
N TYR A 11 17.27 -4.96 13.65
CA TYR A 11 17.71 -6.31 13.96
C TYR A 11 19.16 -6.28 14.45
N ALA A 12 19.43 -6.93 15.58
CA ALA A 12 20.77 -6.99 16.20
C ALA A 12 21.44 -5.60 16.37
N GLY A 13 20.66 -4.59 16.78
CA GLY A 13 21.13 -3.22 17.00
C GLY A 13 21.48 -2.44 15.73
N LYS A 14 21.06 -2.94 14.55
CA LYS A 14 21.26 -2.28 13.26
C LYS A 14 19.90 -1.97 12.62
N LYS A 15 19.82 -0.82 11.94
CA LYS A 15 18.62 -0.38 11.23
C LYS A 15 18.53 -1.02 9.85
N LEU A 16 17.33 -1.41 9.47
CA LEU A 16 16.98 -1.87 8.14
C LEU A 16 17.21 -0.73 7.15
N LYS A 17 17.95 -1.01 6.08
CA LYS A 17 18.21 -0.07 5.00
C LYS A 17 17.53 -0.49 3.71
N ARG A 18 17.55 -1.78 3.41
CA ARG A 18 17.00 -2.32 2.17
C ARG A 18 16.51 -3.74 2.33
N ILE A 19 15.40 -4.05 1.67
CA ILE A 19 14.98 -5.40 1.33
C ILE A 19 14.86 -5.48 -0.18
N SER A 20 15.56 -6.42 -0.81
CA SER A 20 15.55 -6.55 -2.26
C SER A 20 15.77 -7.98 -2.70
N LYS A 21 15.19 -8.37 -3.84
CA LYS A 21 15.34 -9.72 -4.38
C LYS A 21 16.68 -9.91 -5.11
N THR A 22 17.35 -11.03 -4.84
CA THR A 22 18.61 -11.39 -5.50
C THR A 22 18.35 -12.07 -6.85
N GLY A 23 18.11 -11.28 -7.90
CA GLY A 23 17.76 -11.79 -9.24
C GLY A 23 16.33 -12.35 -9.33
N SER A 24 15.99 -13.01 -10.44
CA SER A 24 14.59 -13.36 -10.75
C SER A 24 13.99 -14.45 -9.84
N PHE A 25 14.81 -15.37 -9.35
CA PHE A 25 14.39 -16.52 -8.54
C PHE A 25 15.12 -16.63 -7.19
N GLY A 26 16.00 -15.69 -6.87
CA GLY A 26 16.73 -15.71 -5.60
C GLY A 26 15.89 -15.22 -4.42
N PRO A 27 16.39 -15.46 -3.19
CA PRO A 27 15.75 -14.98 -1.98
C PRO A 27 15.80 -13.45 -1.89
N HIS A 28 14.97 -12.90 -1.00
CA HIS A 28 15.11 -11.51 -0.56
C HIS A 28 16.31 -11.36 0.36
N GLU A 29 17.20 -10.44 0.02
CA GLU A 29 18.30 -10.00 0.83
C GLU A 29 17.84 -8.87 1.76
N PHE A 30 18.27 -8.93 3.01
CA PHE A 30 18.02 -7.91 4.04
C PHE A 30 19.32 -7.22 4.40
N VAL A 31 19.39 -5.92 4.18
CA VAL A 31 20.58 -5.11 4.45
C VAL A 31 20.34 -4.24 5.68
N PHE A 32 21.20 -4.40 6.68
CA PHE A 32 21.17 -3.62 7.91
C PHE A 32 22.43 -2.77 8.06
N GLY A 33 22.25 -1.51 8.44
CA GLY A 33 23.31 -0.53 8.61
C GLY A 33 23.24 0.20 9.95
N LYS A 34 24.16 1.15 10.16
CA LYS A 34 24.08 2.08 11.29
C LYS A 34 22.85 2.99 11.13
N GLY A 35 22.36 3.55 12.23
CA GLY A 35 21.37 4.63 12.17
C GLY A 35 22.08 5.93 11.76
N ASP A 36 21.57 6.58 10.72
CA ASP A 36 22.22 7.77 10.15
C ASP A 36 21.43 9.01 10.57
N ALA A 37 22.10 10.16 10.70
CA ALA A 37 21.43 11.45 10.75
C ALA A 37 20.81 11.73 9.37
N GLY A 38 19.48 11.92 9.31
CA GLY A 38 18.74 12.11 8.04
C GLY A 38 17.98 10.88 7.53
N ASP A 39 17.67 9.91 8.39
CA ASP A 39 16.94 8.66 8.10
C ASP A 39 15.81 8.81 7.05
N GLU A 40 16.10 8.48 5.79
CA GLU A 40 15.14 8.48 4.67
C GLU A 40 14.13 7.33 4.75
N GLY A 41 14.32 6.40 5.68
CA GLY A 41 13.59 5.14 5.76
C GLY A 41 14.17 4.06 4.84
N ALA A 42 13.75 2.82 5.09
CA ALA A 42 14.18 1.66 4.32
C ALA A 42 13.57 1.65 2.91
N ASP A 43 14.34 1.15 1.94
CA ASP A 43 13.85 0.76 0.62
C ASP A 43 13.40 -0.72 0.66
N VAL A 44 12.10 -0.94 0.70
CA VAL A 44 11.48 -2.25 0.88
C VAL A 44 10.87 -2.73 -0.43
N LYS A 45 11.45 -3.78 -1.01
CA LYS A 45 10.95 -4.43 -2.21
C LYS A 45 10.65 -5.91 -1.97
N PHE A 46 9.38 -6.29 -2.10
CA PHE A 46 8.95 -7.68 -2.15
C PHE A 46 8.43 -8.06 -3.53
N ASP A 47 8.67 -9.31 -3.90
CA ASP A 47 8.26 -9.86 -5.19
C ASP A 47 8.08 -11.38 -5.06
N PHE A 48 6.81 -11.79 -4.95
CA PHE A 48 6.43 -13.17 -4.69
C PHE A 48 5.61 -13.75 -5.84
N ALA A 49 6.13 -14.85 -6.40
CA ALA A 49 5.38 -15.64 -7.38
C ALA A 49 4.15 -16.33 -6.76
N LYS A 50 4.20 -16.63 -5.46
CA LYS A 50 3.10 -17.16 -4.66
C LYS A 50 3.41 -16.94 -3.17
N ILE A 51 2.37 -16.80 -2.34
CA ILE A 51 2.45 -16.94 -0.89
C ILE A 51 1.63 -18.18 -0.50
N SER A 52 2.16 -19.05 0.37
CA SER A 52 1.39 -20.19 0.89
C SER A 52 0.30 -19.72 1.84
N ASP A 53 -0.84 -20.41 1.88
CA ASP A 53 -1.96 -20.04 2.76
C ASP A 53 -1.57 -20.04 4.24
N GLU A 54 -0.68 -20.96 4.64
CA GLU A 54 -0.07 -20.98 5.96
C GLU A 54 0.69 -19.67 6.26
N ASN A 55 1.45 -19.13 5.32
CA ASN A 55 2.17 -17.87 5.56
C ASN A 55 1.25 -16.66 5.53
N LYS A 56 0.11 -16.73 4.82
CA LYS A 56 -0.89 -15.64 4.78
C LYS A 56 -1.60 -15.45 6.13
N SER A 57 -1.97 -16.54 6.80
CA SER A 57 -2.73 -16.48 8.06
C SER A 57 -1.85 -16.33 9.29
N ARG A 58 -0.53 -16.48 9.15
CA ARG A 58 0.42 -16.45 10.27
C ARG A 58 0.75 -15.05 10.79
N ILE A 59 0.54 -14.01 9.99
CA ILE A 59 0.96 -12.64 10.31
C ILE A 59 -0.29 -11.77 10.29
N ASN A 60 -0.56 -11.11 11.42
CA ASN A 60 -1.70 -10.23 11.55
C ASN A 60 -1.42 -8.86 10.92
N ASP A 61 -2.49 -8.08 10.74
CA ASP A 61 -2.39 -6.72 10.24
C ASP A 61 -1.50 -5.86 11.16
N GLY A 62 -0.62 -5.07 10.56
CA GLY A 62 0.31 -4.19 11.29
C GLY A 62 1.36 -4.91 12.15
N GLU A 63 1.55 -6.22 12.01
CA GLU A 63 2.51 -6.99 12.81
C GLU A 63 3.97 -6.80 12.33
N LEU A 64 4.17 -6.55 11.03
CA LEU A 64 5.49 -6.37 10.43
C LEU A 64 5.98 -4.93 10.59
N ASP A 65 6.71 -4.68 11.69
CA ASP A 65 7.31 -3.38 11.97
C ASP A 65 8.71 -3.23 11.35
N LEU A 66 8.73 -2.80 10.08
CA LEU A 66 9.95 -2.51 9.33
C LEU A 66 10.52 -1.10 9.62
N GLY A 67 9.95 -0.36 10.59
CA GLY A 67 10.38 0.98 10.96
C GLY A 67 9.93 2.03 9.96
N LYS A 68 10.77 3.05 9.73
CA LYS A 68 10.49 4.05 8.68
C LYS A 68 10.68 3.42 7.31
N ILE A 69 9.66 3.46 6.45
CA ILE A 69 9.76 3.02 5.05
C ILE A 69 9.79 4.25 4.16
N GLY A 70 10.89 4.41 3.42
CA GLY A 70 11.03 5.49 2.43
C GLY A 70 10.34 5.11 1.12
N TYR A 71 10.62 3.89 0.65
CA TYR A 71 10.09 3.35 -0.60
C TYR A 71 9.51 1.95 -0.33
N LEU A 72 8.25 1.75 -0.67
CA LEU A 72 7.61 0.43 -0.61
C LEU A 72 7.23 -0.03 -2.02
N THR A 73 7.76 -1.18 -2.42
CA THR A 73 7.52 -1.76 -3.74
C THR A 73 7.05 -3.21 -3.58
N LEU A 74 5.80 -3.49 -3.92
CA LEU A 74 5.20 -4.82 -3.85
C LEU A 74 4.81 -5.29 -5.26
N TYR A 75 5.43 -6.39 -5.71
CA TYR A 75 5.12 -7.03 -6.98
C TYR A 75 4.37 -8.35 -6.79
N ARG A 76 3.41 -8.61 -7.67
CA ARG A 76 2.63 -9.84 -7.74
C ARG A 76 1.92 -10.11 -6.41
N ASN A 77 1.95 -11.36 -5.93
CA ASN A 77 1.32 -11.75 -4.66
C ASN A 77 1.92 -11.04 -3.44
N ALA A 78 3.07 -10.36 -3.55
CA ALA A 78 3.60 -9.58 -2.43
C ALA A 78 2.69 -8.42 -2.01
N VAL A 79 1.77 -7.99 -2.88
CA VAL A 79 0.78 -6.97 -2.56
C VAL A 79 -0.12 -7.39 -1.39
N GLU A 80 -0.38 -8.70 -1.21
CA GLU A 80 -1.11 -9.24 -0.05
C GLU A 80 -0.43 -8.98 1.30
N LEU A 81 0.85 -8.60 1.31
CA LEU A 81 1.53 -8.19 2.55
C LEU A 81 1.15 -6.78 3.02
N LEU A 82 0.56 -5.95 2.15
CA LEU A 82 0.29 -4.55 2.47
C LEU A 82 -0.41 -4.34 3.83
N PRO A 83 -1.48 -5.07 4.20
CA PRO A 83 -2.14 -4.89 5.50
C PRO A 83 -1.29 -5.38 6.69
N MET A 84 -0.34 -6.30 6.47
CA MET A 84 0.55 -6.83 7.51
C MET A 84 1.66 -5.85 7.89
N LEU A 85 1.97 -4.89 7.04
CA LEU A 85 3.00 -3.88 7.28
C LEU A 85 2.51 -2.84 8.28
N LYS A 86 3.29 -2.61 9.32
CA LYS A 86 3.04 -1.49 10.23
C LYS A 86 3.47 -0.18 9.60
N ILE A 87 2.50 0.62 9.19
CA ILE A 87 2.72 1.98 8.70
C ILE A 87 2.59 2.95 9.87
N HIS A 88 3.61 3.77 10.09
CA HIS A 88 3.67 4.71 11.21
C HIS A 88 3.15 6.09 10.77
N GLU A 89 2.16 6.64 11.47
CA GLU A 89 1.53 7.94 11.17
C GLU A 89 2.50 9.14 11.22
N ASP A 90 3.56 9.06 12.02
CA ASP A 90 4.57 10.10 12.17
C ASP A 90 5.66 10.05 11.07
N LYS A 91 5.58 9.07 10.16
CA LYS A 91 6.62 8.78 9.16
C LYS A 91 6.04 8.77 7.76
N ARG A 92 6.21 9.90 7.07
CA ARG A 92 5.81 10.03 5.67
C ARG A 92 6.66 9.17 4.74
N MET A 93 5.99 8.43 3.85
CA MET A 93 6.59 7.60 2.81
C MET A 93 6.83 8.41 1.53
N SER A 94 7.98 8.23 0.89
CA SER A 94 8.30 8.90 -0.39
C SER A 94 7.55 8.29 -1.57
N ARG A 95 7.42 6.96 -1.60
CA ARG A 95 6.68 6.27 -2.67
C ARG A 95 6.12 4.93 -2.23
N LEU A 96 4.87 4.68 -2.61
CA LEU A 96 4.24 3.37 -2.65
C LEU A 96 4.11 2.91 -4.11
N TYR A 97 4.62 1.73 -4.45
CA TYR A 97 4.46 1.10 -5.76
C TYR A 97 3.83 -0.29 -5.60
N LEU A 98 2.66 -0.50 -6.21
CA LEU A 98 1.95 -1.77 -6.21
C LEU A 98 1.75 -2.24 -7.66
N SER A 99 2.07 -3.51 -7.93
CA SER A 99 1.95 -4.07 -9.28
C SER A 99 1.43 -5.50 -9.23
N CYS A 100 0.32 -5.72 -9.92
CA CYS A 100 -0.26 -7.05 -10.11
C CYS A 100 -0.51 -7.30 -11.60
N ASP A 101 -0.09 -8.47 -12.06
CA ASP A 101 -0.24 -8.95 -13.43
C ASP A 101 -1.56 -9.73 -13.61
N SER A 102 -2.23 -10.12 -12.51
CA SER A 102 -3.54 -10.77 -12.54
C SER A 102 -4.40 -10.41 -11.33
N LEU A 103 -5.71 -10.66 -11.43
CA LEU A 103 -6.65 -10.44 -10.32
C LEU A 103 -6.37 -11.35 -9.12
N SER A 104 -5.93 -12.60 -9.36
CA SER A 104 -5.66 -13.56 -8.28
C SER A 104 -4.49 -13.15 -7.38
N GLU A 105 -3.57 -12.30 -7.86
CA GLU A 105 -2.47 -11.77 -7.05
C GLU A 105 -2.91 -10.73 -6.02
N LEU A 106 -4.13 -10.20 -6.15
CA LEU A 106 -4.74 -9.37 -5.11
C LEU A 106 -5.28 -10.22 -3.96
N GLY A 107 -5.38 -11.53 -4.13
CA GLY A 107 -5.95 -12.45 -3.14
C GLY A 107 -7.28 -11.95 -2.59
N ASN A 108 -7.41 -11.95 -1.26
CA ASN A 108 -8.63 -11.54 -0.58
C ASN A 108 -8.67 -10.03 -0.28
N LEU A 109 -7.71 -9.23 -0.79
CA LEU A 109 -7.69 -7.79 -0.52
C LEU A 109 -8.94 -7.08 -1.05
N LEU A 110 -9.51 -7.55 -2.17
CA LEU A 110 -10.74 -6.99 -2.74
C LEU A 110 -12.00 -7.33 -1.94
N GLU A 111 -11.96 -8.37 -1.12
CA GLU A 111 -13.07 -8.80 -0.26
C GLU A 111 -12.99 -8.16 1.13
N ARG A 112 -11.89 -7.45 1.41
CA ARG A 112 -11.64 -6.85 2.72
C ARG A 112 -12.63 -5.72 2.98
N GLU A 113 -13.28 -5.78 4.15
CA GLU A 113 -14.24 -4.77 4.62
C GLU A 113 -13.52 -3.47 5.03
N ASN A 114 -12.43 -3.60 5.78
CA ASN A 114 -11.66 -2.46 6.26
C ASN A 114 -10.58 -2.07 5.27
N LYS A 115 -10.49 -0.77 4.98
CA LYS A 115 -9.41 -0.20 4.18
C LYS A 115 -8.05 -0.39 4.85
N ILE A 116 -7.03 -0.38 4.03
CA ILE A 116 -5.63 -0.55 4.41
C ILE A 116 -5.01 0.82 4.50
N PHE A 117 -4.61 1.19 5.71
CA PHE A 117 -3.94 2.44 5.99
C PHE A 117 -2.53 2.45 5.38
N ILE A 118 -2.26 3.38 4.46
CA ILE A 118 -0.96 3.53 3.81
C ILE A 118 -0.18 4.77 4.30
N GLY A 119 -0.68 5.45 5.33
CA GLY A 119 -0.01 6.59 5.95
C GLY A 119 -0.02 7.86 5.11
N SER A 120 0.82 8.82 5.49
CA SER A 120 1.15 9.95 4.63
C SER A 120 2.14 9.52 3.55
N VAL A 121 1.85 9.82 2.29
CA VAL A 121 2.63 9.38 1.13
C VAL A 121 2.73 10.48 0.08
N TYR A 122 3.93 10.72 -0.44
CA TYR A 122 4.14 11.67 -1.52
C TYR A 122 3.64 11.16 -2.87
N ASN A 123 3.96 9.91 -3.23
CA ASN A 123 3.63 9.35 -4.54
C ASN A 123 3.07 7.93 -4.42
N VAL A 124 1.95 7.66 -5.09
CA VAL A 124 1.37 6.33 -5.19
C VAL A 124 1.34 5.90 -6.65
N TRP A 125 1.95 4.76 -6.95
CA TRP A 125 2.06 4.22 -8.31
C TRP A 125 1.39 2.85 -8.35
N LEU A 126 0.33 2.71 -9.15
CA LEU A 126 -0.44 1.49 -9.29
C LEU A 126 -0.31 0.95 -10.71
N HIS A 127 0.12 -0.31 -10.84
CA HIS A 127 0.30 -0.98 -12.11
C HIS A 127 -0.65 -2.17 -12.29
N GLY A 128 -1.28 -2.25 -13.45
CA GLY A 128 -2.09 -3.40 -13.85
C GLY A 128 -3.31 -3.59 -12.95
N TYR A 129 -3.49 -4.79 -12.39
CA TYR A 129 -4.64 -5.11 -11.53
C TYR A 129 -4.58 -4.42 -10.16
N ALA A 130 -3.41 -3.92 -9.72
CA ALA A 130 -3.27 -3.20 -8.46
C ALA A 130 -4.08 -1.90 -8.41
N ILE A 131 -4.53 -1.39 -9.56
CA ILE A 131 -5.43 -0.22 -9.65
C ILE A 131 -6.73 -0.45 -8.86
N ASN A 132 -7.22 -1.69 -8.79
CA ASN A 132 -8.43 -2.01 -8.04
C ASN A 132 -8.29 -1.79 -6.53
N LEU A 133 -7.06 -1.69 -6.01
CA LEU A 133 -6.84 -1.39 -4.59
C LEU A 133 -7.12 0.06 -4.22
N LEU A 134 -7.45 0.95 -5.16
CA LEU A 134 -7.92 2.30 -4.84
C LEU A 134 -9.12 2.26 -3.88
N THR A 135 -10.01 1.28 -4.00
CA THR A 135 -11.15 1.11 -3.07
C THR A 135 -10.73 0.49 -1.74
N LYS A 136 -9.54 -0.08 -1.63
CA LYS A 136 -9.10 -0.84 -0.46
C LYS A 136 -7.97 -0.20 0.32
N ILE A 137 -7.44 0.92 -0.14
CA ILE A 137 -6.43 1.70 0.59
C ILE A 137 -7.02 3.03 1.05
N GLU A 138 -6.44 3.58 2.11
CA GLU A 138 -6.69 4.94 2.58
C GLU A 138 -5.40 5.62 3.01
N THR A 139 -5.29 6.92 2.73
CA THR A 139 -4.18 7.76 3.20
C THR A 139 -4.52 8.38 4.54
N GLN A 140 -3.48 8.89 5.20
CA GLN A 140 -3.64 9.68 6.42
C GLN A 140 -4.41 10.97 6.18
N GLU A 141 -5.29 11.32 7.12
CA GLU A 141 -6.02 12.60 7.14
C GLU A 141 -5.04 13.77 6.92
N GLY A 142 -5.40 14.70 6.02
CA GLY A 142 -4.56 15.82 5.64
C GLY A 142 -3.34 15.45 4.77
N ASN A 143 -3.30 14.24 4.21
CA ASN A 143 -2.23 13.88 3.27
C ASN A 143 -2.37 14.64 1.95
N GLU A 144 -1.42 15.52 1.67
CA GLU A 144 -1.26 16.13 0.36
C GLU A 144 -0.42 15.22 -0.54
N MET A 145 -1.05 14.37 -1.36
CA MET A 145 -0.36 13.50 -2.30
C MET A 145 0.13 14.31 -3.52
N THR A 146 1.44 14.26 -3.78
CA THR A 146 2.02 14.93 -4.95
C THR A 146 1.55 14.30 -6.25
N GLU A 147 1.48 12.97 -6.31
CA GLU A 147 1.16 12.26 -7.53
C GLU A 147 0.52 10.88 -7.28
N LEU A 148 -0.61 10.64 -7.93
CA LEU A 148 -1.16 9.32 -8.16
C LEU A 148 -0.90 8.92 -9.62
N MET A 149 -0.05 7.93 -9.83
CA MET A 149 0.29 7.42 -11.16
C MET A 149 -0.40 6.07 -11.42
N ILE A 150 -1.14 6.01 -12.52
CA ILE A 150 -1.81 4.81 -12.99
C ILE A 150 -1.09 4.28 -14.23
N TRP A 151 -0.60 3.05 -14.18
CA TRP A 151 0.12 2.42 -15.28
C TRP A 151 -0.59 1.15 -15.76
N GLY A 152 -0.78 1.03 -17.08
CA GLY A 152 -1.11 -0.26 -17.69
C GLY A 152 -2.54 -0.73 -17.43
N GLY A 153 -3.43 0.20 -17.06
CA GLY A 153 -4.85 -0.05 -16.87
C GLY A 153 -5.60 -0.26 -18.20
N SER A 154 -6.63 -1.08 -18.17
CA SER A 154 -7.64 -1.26 -19.21
C SER A 154 -8.97 -1.54 -18.52
N LEU A 155 -10.11 -1.37 -19.20
CA LEU A 155 -11.42 -1.62 -18.60
C LEU A 155 -11.53 -3.02 -18.00
N SER A 156 -10.99 -4.02 -18.72
CA SER A 156 -10.93 -5.41 -18.25
C SER A 156 -10.09 -5.63 -16.99
N LYS A 157 -9.07 -4.80 -16.75
CA LYS A 157 -8.23 -4.91 -15.56
C LYS A 157 -8.82 -4.18 -14.37
N ILE A 158 -9.70 -3.19 -14.61
CA ILE A 158 -10.29 -2.35 -13.57
C ILE A 158 -11.77 -2.64 -13.33
N GLU A 159 -12.28 -3.78 -13.83
CA GLU A 159 -13.67 -4.20 -13.65
C GLU A 159 -14.11 -4.15 -12.17
N PRO A 160 -13.36 -4.68 -11.19
CA PRO A 160 -13.72 -4.54 -9.77
C PRO A 160 -13.84 -3.08 -9.30
N LEU A 161 -12.94 -2.19 -9.75
CA LEU A 161 -13.00 -0.76 -9.44
C LEU A 161 -14.25 -0.10 -10.05
N LEU A 162 -14.66 -0.52 -11.26
CA LEU A 162 -15.84 0.00 -11.95
C LEU A 162 -17.14 -0.44 -11.27
N GLU A 163 -17.18 -1.68 -10.79
CA GLU A 163 -18.36 -2.27 -10.13
C GLU A 163 -18.51 -1.83 -8.67
N SER A 164 -17.40 -1.53 -7.99
CA SER A 164 -17.42 -1.07 -6.62
C SER A 164 -18.03 0.34 -6.53
N GLU A 165 -18.90 0.55 -5.54
CA GLU A 165 -19.43 1.86 -5.15
C GLU A 165 -18.71 2.46 -3.93
N GLU A 166 -17.63 1.81 -3.46
CA GLU A 166 -16.93 2.25 -2.26
C GLU A 166 -16.34 3.66 -2.42
N THR A 167 -16.49 4.46 -1.37
CA THR A 167 -15.84 5.76 -1.20
C THR A 167 -14.33 5.59 -1.14
N LEU A 168 -13.58 6.50 -1.76
CA LEU A 168 -12.12 6.55 -1.67
C LEU A 168 -11.73 7.58 -0.61
N TYR A 169 -10.69 7.29 0.18
CA TYR A 169 -10.12 8.22 1.16
C TYR A 169 -8.64 8.39 0.84
N LEU A 170 -8.36 9.13 -0.23
CA LEU A 170 -7.00 9.38 -0.72
C LEU A 170 -6.54 10.82 -0.40
N GLU A 171 -7.38 11.59 0.29
CA GLU A 171 -7.19 13.01 0.59
C GLU A 171 -6.91 13.82 -0.70
N GLU A 172 -6.03 14.82 -0.63
CA GLU A 172 -5.71 15.69 -1.76
C GLU A 172 -4.74 14.99 -2.73
N ILE A 173 -5.07 14.99 -4.02
CA ILE A 173 -4.22 14.45 -5.10
C ILE A 173 -3.87 15.61 -6.05
N ASN A 174 -2.62 16.06 -5.99
CA ASN A 174 -2.14 17.20 -6.77
C ASN A 174 -2.04 16.88 -8.27
N ARG A 175 -1.59 15.68 -8.62
CA ARG A 175 -1.49 15.21 -10.01
C ARG A 175 -1.95 13.78 -10.16
N LEU A 176 -2.80 13.56 -11.15
CA LEU A 176 -3.28 12.23 -11.55
C LEU A 176 -2.81 11.93 -12.97
N GLU A 177 -1.83 11.03 -13.08
CA GLU A 177 -1.13 10.72 -14.32
C GLU A 177 -1.41 9.30 -14.82
N PHE A 178 -1.38 9.12 -16.15
CA PHE A 178 -1.73 7.85 -16.79
C PHE A 178 -0.73 7.42 -17.85
N PHE A 179 -0.10 6.26 -17.67
CA PHE A 179 0.88 5.69 -18.59
C PHE A 179 0.44 4.34 -19.14
N LEU A 180 0.68 4.11 -20.43
CA LEU A 180 0.40 2.84 -21.14
C LEU A 180 -1.00 2.24 -20.86
N CYS A 181 -2.01 3.07 -20.61
CA CYS A 181 -3.39 2.61 -20.43
C CYS A 181 -4.04 2.31 -21.78
N GLY A 182 -5.04 1.42 -21.79
CA GLY A 182 -5.87 1.11 -22.94
C GLY A 182 -6.52 2.37 -23.53
N ASN A 183 -6.75 2.34 -24.85
CA ASN A 183 -7.45 3.40 -25.59
C ASN A 183 -8.99 3.27 -25.47
N ASP A 184 -9.47 2.66 -24.39
CA ASP A 184 -10.84 2.23 -24.13
C ASP A 184 -11.56 3.11 -23.11
N LYS A 185 -11.19 4.39 -23.01
CA LYS A 185 -11.68 5.35 -22.01
C LYS A 185 -11.34 5.00 -20.56
N THR A 186 -10.46 4.04 -20.30
CA THR A 186 -10.00 3.70 -18.94
C THR A 186 -9.57 4.93 -18.14
N LYS A 187 -8.80 5.84 -18.75
CA LYS A 187 -8.34 7.08 -18.09
C LYS A 187 -9.50 7.98 -17.67
N GLU A 188 -10.51 8.13 -18.53
CA GLU A 188 -11.69 8.95 -18.26
C GLU A 188 -12.50 8.36 -17.11
N LYS A 189 -12.71 7.03 -17.12
CA LYS A 189 -13.42 6.33 -16.06
C LYS A 189 -12.72 6.46 -14.71
N ILE A 190 -11.41 6.22 -14.63
CA ILE A 190 -10.67 6.37 -13.37
C ILE A 190 -10.69 7.82 -12.88
N ARG A 191 -10.59 8.82 -13.77
CA ARG A 191 -10.71 10.23 -13.40
C ARG A 191 -12.08 10.55 -12.80
N ASP A 192 -13.15 10.10 -13.45
CA ASP A 192 -14.52 10.31 -13.00
C ASP A 192 -14.73 9.68 -11.63
N ILE A 193 -14.24 8.46 -11.45
CA ILE A 193 -14.25 7.71 -10.19
C ILE A 193 -13.55 8.48 -9.07
N ILE A 194 -12.30 8.92 -9.27
CA ILE A 194 -11.57 9.66 -8.25
C ILE A 194 -12.28 10.97 -7.95
N LYS A 195 -12.78 11.68 -8.98
CA LYS A 195 -13.49 12.95 -8.80
C LYS A 195 -14.80 12.80 -8.03
N THR A 196 -15.54 11.71 -8.24
CA THR A 196 -16.90 11.53 -7.68
C THR A 196 -16.90 10.79 -6.37
N ARG A 197 -15.93 9.90 -6.15
CA ARG A 197 -15.90 8.99 -4.99
C ARG A 197 -14.81 9.31 -3.98
N ASN A 198 -13.80 10.12 -4.31
CA ASN A 198 -12.80 10.52 -3.32
C ASN A 198 -13.36 11.58 -2.38
N VAL A 199 -13.40 11.26 -1.10
CA VAL A 199 -13.83 12.17 -0.04
C VAL A 199 -12.59 12.60 0.74
N ILE A 200 -12.42 13.91 0.86
CA ILE A 200 -11.42 14.53 1.73
C ILE A 200 -12.01 14.54 3.14
N GLN A 201 -11.26 14.05 4.11
CA GLN A 201 -11.74 13.93 5.49
C GLN A 201 -11.74 15.31 6.15
N ASP A 202 -12.88 15.98 6.14
CA ASP A 202 -13.11 17.24 6.87
C ASP A 202 -13.82 16.96 8.20
N SER A 203 -13.07 16.63 9.26
CA SER A 203 -13.25 17.08 10.65
C SER A 203 -12.67 16.11 11.69
N TRP A 204 -12.14 16.68 12.76
CA TRP A 204 -11.76 15.98 14.01
C TRP A 204 -12.86 15.07 14.61
N ALA A 205 -14.13 15.24 14.23
CA ALA A 205 -15.26 14.46 14.74
C ALA A 205 -15.42 13.10 14.04
N ASP A 206 -15.09 13.02 12.74
CA ASP A 206 -15.12 11.78 11.97
C ASP A 206 -13.97 10.84 12.37
N TYR A 207 -12.77 11.41 12.59
CA TYR A 207 -11.59 10.67 13.08
C TYR A 207 -11.86 9.96 14.41
N LEU A 208 -12.37 10.68 15.42
CA LEU A 208 -12.66 10.10 16.74
C LEU A 208 -13.77 9.06 16.70
N SER A 209 -14.75 9.21 15.81
CA SER A 209 -15.86 8.26 15.66
C SER A 209 -15.40 6.93 15.07
N ARG A 210 -14.51 6.96 14.07
CA ARG A 210 -13.92 5.74 13.47
C ARG A 210 -12.97 5.03 14.43
N ARG A 211 -12.12 5.78 15.14
CA ARG A 211 -11.17 5.22 16.10
C ARG A 211 -11.84 4.66 17.37
N LYS A 212 -12.93 5.27 17.84
CA LYS A 212 -13.69 4.71 18.97
C LYS A 212 -14.37 3.38 18.64
N GLY A 213 -14.76 3.16 17.38
CA GLY A 213 -15.24 1.84 16.92
C GLY A 213 -14.18 0.73 16.98
N LEU A 214 -12.89 1.08 16.86
CA LEU A 214 -11.74 0.17 17.03
C LEU A 214 -11.39 -0.12 18.50
N SER A 215 -11.86 0.69 19.45
CA SER A 215 -11.60 0.52 20.89
C SER A 215 -12.70 -0.27 21.62
N SER A 216 -13.82 -0.55 20.96
CA SER A 216 -15.00 -1.18 21.60
C SER A 216 -15.07 -2.70 21.50
N SER A 217 -14.00 -3.40 21.08
CA SER A 217 -13.91 -4.87 21.12
C SER A 217 -13.08 -5.42 22.29
N GLU A 218 -12.74 -4.59 23.28
CA GLU A 218 -12.20 -5.07 24.56
C GLU A 218 -13.21 -4.80 25.67
N SER A 219 -14.10 -5.78 25.88
CA SER A 219 -14.86 -5.95 27.12
C SER A 219 -14.88 -7.43 27.49
#